data_AF-A0A2V6IQK5-F1
#
_entry.id   AF-A0A2V6IQK5-F1
#
_cell.length_a   1.000
_cell.length_b   1.000
_cell.length_c   1.000
_cell.angle_alpha   90.00
_cell.angle_beta   90.00
_cell.angle_gamma   90.00
#
_symmetry.space_group_name_H-M   'P 1'
#
loop_
_entity.id
_entity.type
_entity.pdbx_description
1 polymer ?
#
loop_
_entity_poly.entity_id
_entity_poly.type
_entity_poly.pdbx_seq_one_letter_code
_entity_poly.pdbx_strand_id
1 'polypeptide(L)' 'MQLPVNITYRGLKKSQGIEQLVLEKATRLDKFCDHISRCDVAIEQPNHTHKKGNQF' A
#
# COMPACT_ATOMS: atom_id res chain seq x y z
N MET A 1 7.74 -15.28 -0.18
CA MET A 1 8.16 -14.45 -1.34
C MET A 1 9.66 -14.43 -1.46
N GLN A 2 10.19 -14.36 -2.69
CA GLN A 2 11.65 -14.34 -2.94
C GLN A 2 12.25 -12.92 -2.96
N LEU A 3 11.46 -11.93 -3.35
CA LEU A 3 11.86 -10.52 -3.37
C LEU A 3 11.10 -9.72 -2.30
N PRO A 4 11.71 -8.66 -1.75
CA PRO A 4 11.02 -7.76 -0.82
C PRO A 4 9.81 -7.10 -1.49
N VAL A 5 8.77 -6.82 -0.70
CA VAL A 5 7.56 -6.12 -1.17
C VAL A 5 7.93 -4.72 -1.60
N ASN A 6 7.61 -4.37 -2.85
CA ASN A 6 7.87 -3.05 -3.40
C ASN A 6 6.64 -2.16 -3.22
N ILE A 7 6.77 -1.08 -2.46
CA ILE A 7 5.68 -0.16 -2.15
C ILE A 7 5.92 1.18 -2.86
N THR A 8 4.97 1.57 -3.70
CA THR A 8 5.00 2.83 -4.44
C THR A 8 3.86 3.73 -3.99
N TYR A 9 4.14 5.03 -3.83
CA TYR A 9 3.15 6.03 -3.41
C TYR A 9 2.93 7.03 -4.54
N ARG A 10 1.67 7.24 -4.93
CA ARG A 10 1.31 8.21 -5.96
C ARG A 10 0.47 9.33 -5.36
N GLY A 11 1.03 10.53 -5.32
CA GLY A 11 0.36 11.72 -4.77
C GLY A 11 0.18 11.69 -3.24
N LEU A 12 0.88 10.79 -2.54
CA LEU A 12 0.77 10.58 -1.11
C LEU A 12 2.14 10.65 -0.44
N LYS A 13 2.18 11.12 0.82
CA LYS A 13 3.37 10.98 1.66
C LYS A 13 3.45 9.55 2.20
N LYS A 14 4.68 9.04 2.28
CA LYS A 14 4.95 7.77 2.95
C LYS A 14 4.46 7.83 4.40
N SER A 15 3.83 6.76 4.84
CA SER A 15 3.32 6.63 6.20
C SER A 15 3.71 5.25 6.73
N GLN A 16 4.36 5.23 7.90
CA GLN A 16 4.81 3.99 8.55
C GLN A 16 3.64 3.03 8.82
N GLY A 17 2.46 3.55 9.19
CA GLY A 17 1.29 2.72 9.43
C GLY A 17 0.80 1.98 8.17
N ILE A 18 0.92 2.63 7.01
CA ILE A 18 0.57 2.03 5.73
C ILE A 18 1.61 0.97 5.33
N GLU A 19 2.90 1.26 5.49
CA GLU A 19 3.98 0.29 5.21
C GLU A 19 3.80 -0.98 6.04
N GLN A 20 3.55 -0.83 7.35
CA GLN A 20 3.37 -1.96 8.25
C GLN A 20 2.13 -2.81 7.89
N LEU A 21 1.01 -2.16 7.55
CA LEU A 21 -0.20 -2.85 7.10
C LEU A 21 0.04 -3.66 5.82
N VAL A 22 0.76 -3.09 4.85
CA VAL A 22 1.11 -3.79 3.61
C VAL A 22 1.98 -5.01 3.91
N LEU A 23 3.00 -4.87 4.75
CA LEU A 23 3.88 -5.99 5.13
C LEU A 23 3.13 -7.11 5.86
N GLU A 24 2.20 -6.78 6.76
CA GLU A 24 1.38 -7.77 7.46
C GLU A 24 0.51 -8.58 6.47
N LYS A 25 -0.13 -7.90 5.53
CA LYS A 25 -0.94 -8.56 4.48
C LYS A 25 -0.08 -9.41 3.56
N ALA A 26 1.10 -8.92 3.19
CA ALA A 26 2.02 -9.63 2.31
C ALA A 26 2.59 -10.89 2.99
N THR A 27 2.86 -10.83 4.30
CA THR A 27 3.25 -12.01 5.10
C THR A 27 2.16 -13.08 5.11
N ARG A 28 0.89 -12.68 5.04
CA ARG A 28 -0.22 -13.64 4.95
C ARG A 28 -0.23 -14.36 3.60
N LEU A 29 0.08 -13.68 2.49
CA LEU A 29 0.19 -14.29 1.16
C LEU A 29 1.26 -15.39 1.12
N ASP A 30 2.39 -15.15 1.79
CA ASP A 30 3.49 -16.13 1.90
C ASP A 30 3.07 -17.46 2.54
N LYS A 31 2.05 -17.47 3.41
CA LYS A 31 1.56 -18.70 4.03
C LYS A 31 0.73 -19.59 3.08
N PHE A 32 0.22 -19.02 1.99
CA PHE A 32 -0.67 -19.74 1.06
C PHE A 32 0.03 -20.12 -0.24
N CYS A 33 1.08 -19.41 -0.64
CA CYS A 33 1.79 -19.67 -1.88
C CYS A 33 3.28 -19.32 -1.78
N ASP A 34 4.11 -20.34 -1.83
CA ASP A 34 5.58 -20.20 -1.74
C ASP A 34 6.21 -19.74 -3.07
N HIS A 35 5.47 -19.84 -4.18
CA HIS A 35 5.95 -19.52 -5.52
C HIS A 35 5.81 -18.04 -5.91
N ILE A 36 5.36 -17.16 -5.00
CA ILE A 36 5.27 -15.74 -5.29
C ILE A 36 6.69 -15.14 -5.34
N SER A 37 7.15 -14.76 -6.53
CA SER A 37 8.47 -14.16 -6.71
C SER A 37 8.55 -12.71 -6.24
N ARG A 38 7.47 -11.92 -6.45
CA ARG A 38 7.42 -10.48 -6.17
C ARG A 38 6.00 -10.02 -5.81
N CYS A 39 5.89 -9.01 -4.95
CA CYS A 39 4.65 -8.31 -4.68
C CYS A 39 4.87 -6.80 -4.83
N ASP A 40 4.15 -6.20 -5.78
CA ASP A 40 4.15 -4.76 -6.02
C ASP A 40 2.84 -4.15 -5.51
N VAL A 41 2.97 -3.13 -4.67
CA VAL A 41 1.83 -2.44 -4.06
C VAL A 41 1.89 -0.96 -4.44
N ALA A 42 0.87 -0.51 -5.16
CA ALA A 42 0.67 0.89 -5.51
C ALA A 42 -0.38 1.51 -4.57
N ILE A 43 0.00 2.59 -3.92
CA ILE A 43 -0.86 3.30 -2.97
C ILE A 43 -1.16 4.67 -3.57
N GLU A 44 -2.41 4.83 -3.97
CA GLU A 44 -2.90 6.04 -4.62
C GLU A 44 -4.07 6.62 -3.82
N GLN A 45 -4.13 7.95 -3.73
CA GLN A 45 -5.32 8.66 -3.26
C GLN A 45 -5.94 9.40 -4.45
N PRO A 46 -6.94 8.79 -5.12
CA PRO A 46 -7.49 9.34 -6.36
C PRO A 46 -8.15 10.71 -6.20
N ASN A 47 -8.69 11.03 -5.01
CA ASN A 47 -9.42 12.28 -4.74
C ASN A 47 -8.75 13.14 -3.65
N HIS A 48 -7.48 13.53 -3.83
CA HIS A 48 -6.85 14.47 -2.88
C HIS A 48 -7.52 15.86 -2.89
N THR A 49 -8.23 16.22 -3.96
CA THR A 49 -8.86 17.54 -4.11
C THR A 49 -10.35 17.42 -4.41
N HIS A 50 -11.16 17.33 -3.35
CA HIS A 50 -12.42 18.07 -3.21
C HIS A 50 -12.83 18.12 -1.72
N LYS A 51 -12.11 18.92 -0.93
CA LYS A 51 -12.75 19.60 0.21
C LYS A 51 -13.44 20.87 -0.29
N LYS A 52 -14.52 20.73 -1.06
CA LYS A 52 -15.55 21.78 -1.22
C LYS A 52 -16.71 21.30 -0.33
N GLY A 53 -17.09 21.90 0.80
CA GLY A 53 -17.43 23.29 1.14
C GLY A 53 -18.93 23.26 1.49
N ASN A 54 -19.40 23.41 2.73
CA ASN A 54 -19.56 24.65 3.48
C ASN A 54 -19.81 24.32 4.98
N GLN A 55 -19.12 24.96 5.93
CA GLN A 55 -19.51 24.98 7.34
C GLN A 55 -19.90 26.42 7.70
N PHE A 56 -20.92 26.91 7.01
CA PHE A 56 -21.73 28.08 7.36
C PHE A 56 -23.17 27.71 7.08
#